data_AF-A0A348WF57-F1
#
_entry.id   AF-A0A348WF57-F1
#
_cell.length_a   1.000
_cell.length_b   1.000
_cell.length_c   1.000
_cell.angle_alpha   90.00
_cell.angle_beta   90.00
_cell.angle_gamma   90.00
#
_symmetry.space_group_name_H-M   'P 1'
#
loop_
_entity.id
_entity.type
_entity.pdbx_description
1 polymer ?
#
loop_
_entity_poly.entity_id
_entity_poly.type
_entity_poly.pdbx_seq_one_letter_code
_entity_poly.pdbx_strand_id
1 'polypeptide(L)' 'VMANLARHLDVDPEAALRRANAKFTRRFERIEALLAEDGRRPQDSGLEEMDAL' A
#
# COMPACT_ATOMS: atom_id res chain seq x y z
N VAL A 1 0.62 17.02 -15.06
CA VAL A 1 -0.86 16.98 -15.12
C VAL A 1 -1.32 15.52 -15.22
N MET A 2 -1.43 14.79 -14.11
CA MET A 2 -1.86 13.37 -14.10
C MET A 2 -3.38 13.24 -14.38
N ALA A 3 -4.16 14.25 -14.01
CA ALA A 3 -5.62 14.26 -14.23
C ALA A 3 -6.04 14.34 -15.71
N ASN A 4 -5.26 15.00 -16.58
CA ASN A 4 -5.56 15.04 -18.02
C ASN A 4 -5.23 13.70 -18.71
N LEU A 5 -4.21 12.99 -18.22
CA LEU A 5 -3.83 11.67 -18.72
C LEU A 5 -4.87 10.61 -18.32
N ALA A 6 -5.34 10.65 -17.06
CA ALA A 6 -6.42 9.77 -16.60
C ALA A 6 -7.71 9.93 -17.41
N ARG A 7 -8.10 11.18 -17.74
CA ARG A 7 -9.25 11.48 -18.60
C ARG A 7 -9.09 10.95 -20.04
N HIS A 8 -7.86 10.92 -20.56
CA HIS A 8 -7.57 10.36 -21.89
C HIS A 8 -7.55 8.83 -21.91
N LEU A 9 -7.35 8.19 -20.76
CA LEU A 9 -7.34 6.74 -20.60
C LEU A 9 -8.68 6.17 -20.11
N ASP A 10 -9.72 7.02 -20.03
CA ASP A 10 -11.05 6.69 -19.48
C ASP A 10 -11.01 6.12 -18.05
N VAL A 11 -9.99 6.55 -17.28
CA VAL A 11 -9.79 6.16 -15.89
C VAL A 11 -10.34 7.28 -15.00
N ASP A 12 -11.32 6.95 -14.16
CA ASP A 12 -11.72 7.84 -13.07
C ASP A 12 -10.54 7.98 -12.08
N PRO A 13 -9.94 9.18 -11.99
CA PRO A 13 -8.75 9.40 -11.16
C PRO A 13 -9.03 9.24 -9.67
N GLU A 14 -10.25 9.54 -9.20
CA GLU A 14 -10.63 9.36 -7.80
C GLU A 14 -10.77 7.87 -7.49
N ALA A 15 -11.43 7.12 -8.36
CA ALA A 15 -11.55 5.68 -8.22
C ALA A 15 -10.17 4.99 -8.28
N ALA A 16 -9.29 5.43 -9.18
CA ALA A 16 -7.92 4.93 -9.30
C ALA A 16 -7.11 5.23 -8.03
N LEU A 17 -7.20 6.45 -7.49
CA LEU A 17 -6.51 6.82 -6.26
C LEU A 17 -7.04 6.02 -5.06
N ARG A 18 -8.37 5.86 -4.94
CA ARG A 18 -8.98 5.05 -3.88
C ARG A 18 -8.53 3.59 -3.95
N ARG A 19 -8.46 3.01 -5.15
CA ARG A 19 -7.96 1.64 -5.37
C ARG A 19 -6.48 1.51 -5.01
N ALA A 20 -5.65 2.50 -5.37
CA ALA A 20 -4.24 2.53 -5.03
C ALA A 20 -4.04 2.59 -3.49
N ASN A 21 -4.77 3.48 -2.81
CA ASN A 21 -4.72 3.59 -1.35
C ASN A 21 -5.16 2.28 -0.70
N ALA A 22 -6.29 1.70 -1.12
CA ALA A 22 -6.76 0.43 -0.59
C ALA A 22 -5.76 -0.72 -0.82
N LYS A 23 -5.02 -0.71 -1.92
CA LYS A 23 -3.94 -1.69 -2.18
C LYS A 23 -2.77 -1.49 -1.20
N PHE A 24 -2.38 -0.25 -0.95
CA PHE A 24 -1.30 0.05 0.00
C PHE A 24 -1.69 -0.35 1.42
N THR A 25 -2.90 0.01 1.87
CA THR A 25 -3.44 -0.38 3.17
C THR A 25 -3.42 -1.89 3.36
N ARG A 26 -3.98 -2.66 2.40
CA ARG A 26 -3.97 -4.14 2.47
C ARG A 26 -2.56 -4.72 2.56
N ARG A 27 -1.58 -4.14 1.85
CA ARG A 27 -0.19 -4.58 1.92
C ARG A 27 0.39 -4.32 3.31
N PHE A 28 0.13 -3.13 3.88
CA PHE A 28 0.62 -2.77 5.20
C PHE A 28 0.02 -3.66 6.29
N GLU A 29 -1.30 -3.88 6.27
CA GLU A 29 -2.00 -4.78 7.20
C GLU A 29 -1.44 -6.21 7.14
N ARG A 30 -1.06 -6.70 5.94
CA ARG A 30 -0.44 -8.02 5.79
C ARG A 30 0.94 -8.09 6.44
N ILE A 31 1.77 -7.05 6.25
CA ILE A 31 3.10 -6.97 6.89
C ILE A 31 2.95 -6.92 8.40
N GLU A 32 1.99 -6.15 8.93
CA GLU A 32 1.71 -6.10 10.37
C GLU A 32 1.29 -7.47 10.92
N ALA A 33 0.46 -8.21 10.19
CA ALA A 33 0.07 -9.56 10.58
C ALA A 33 1.26 -10.53 10.61
N LEU A 34 2.13 -10.48 9.58
CA LEU A 34 3.34 -11.32 9.53
C LEU A 34 4.31 -10.98 10.67
N LEU A 35 4.52 -9.70 10.96
CA LEU A 35 5.34 -9.28 12.10
C LEU A 35 4.75 -9.74 13.43
N ALA A 36 3.42 -9.68 13.58
CA ALA A 36 2.74 -10.16 14.78
C ALA A 36 2.88 -11.68 14.96
N GLU A 37 2.87 -12.46 13.87
CA GLU A 37 3.17 -13.90 13.89
C GLU A 37 4.60 -14.17 14.41
N ASP A 38 5.56 -13.30 14.06
CA ASP A 38 6.95 -13.34 14.52
C ASP A 38 7.17 -12.67 15.90
N GLY A 39 6.12 -12.19 16.55
CA GLY A 39 6.19 -11.51 17.85
C GLY A 39 6.87 -10.14 17.82
N ARG A 40 7.03 -9.56 16.62
CA ARG A 40 7.66 -8.25 16.38
C ARG A 40 6.60 -7.18 16.13
N ARG A 41 6.92 -5.93 16.44
CA ARG A 41 6.08 -4.79 16.04
C ARG A 41 6.70 -4.09 14.83
N PRO A 42 5.91 -3.41 13.99
CA PRO A 42 6.42 -2.59 12.88
C PRO A 42 7.41 -1.52 13.33
N GLN A 43 7.21 -0.98 14.53
CA GLN A 43 8.08 0.02 15.17
C GLN A 43 9.48 -0.54 15.48
N ASP A 44 9.57 -1.85 15.64
CA ASP A 44 10.78 -2.59 16.01
C ASP A 44 11.40 -3.28 14.76
N SER A 45 10.94 -2.91 13.56
CA SER A 45 11.40 -3.48 12.29
C SER A 45 11.83 -2.37 11.33
N GLY A 46 12.93 -2.56 10.63
CA GLY A 46 13.41 -1.63 9.60
C GLY A 46 12.57 -1.69 8.32
N LEU A 47 12.65 -0.63 7.51
CA LEU A 47 11.98 -0.57 6.21
C LEU A 47 12.37 -1.73 5.28
N GLU A 48 13.66 -2.11 5.30
CA GLU A 48 14.18 -3.24 4.53
C GLU A 48 13.62 -4.59 5.00
N GLU A 49 13.40 -4.75 6.31
CA GLU A 49 12.80 -5.97 6.88
C GLU A 49 11.32 -6.07 6.52
N MET A 50 10.59 -4.94 6.55
CA MET A 50 9.19 -4.88 6.16
C MET A 50 8.98 -5.13 4.66
N ASP A 51 9.92 -4.70 3.80
CA ASP A 51 9.85 -4.95 2.36
C ASP A 51 10.19 -6.39 1.97
N ALA A 52 10.87 -7.15 2.83
CA ALA A 52 11.23 -8.54 2.61
C ALA A 52 10.14 -9.56 3.00
N LEU A 53 9.07 -9.10 3.67
CA LEU A 53 7.90 -9.89 4.10
C LEU A 53 6.77 -9.89 3.04
#